data_AF-A0A352NU72-F1
#
_entry.id   AF-A0A352NU72-F1
#
_cell.length_a   1.000
_cell.length_b   1.000
_cell.length_c   1.000
_cell.angle_alpha   90.00
_cell.angle_beta   90.00
_cell.angle_gamma   90.00
#
_symmetry.space_group_name_H-M   'P 1'
#
loop_
_entity.id
_entity.type
_entity.pdbx_description
1 polymer ?
#
loop_
_entity_poly.entity_id
_entity_poly.type
_entity_poly.pdbx_seq_one_letter_code
_entity_poly.pdbx_strand_id
1 'polypeptide(L)'
;MNIDICEKRVYTVSQQQYLGNLNFEFSHCCSSNSLFLKKHIEESSKKLSDICSTFTGFIGCSAKITLNRASCRQIEVLKGENVGKFKISGNFYYDFIPENIKGGTKDMKKLARKNKIIIRKTGKNLIAALDPRGYIIEQSLYG
;
A
#
# COMPACT_ATOMS: atom_id res chain seq x y z
N MET A 1 -14.53 -9.63 26.28
CA MET A 1 -13.31 -10.41 25.98
C MET A 1 -12.14 -9.44 25.96
N ASN A 2 -11.05 -9.75 26.67
CA ASN A 2 -9.83 -8.95 26.59
C ASN A 2 -8.92 -9.60 25.55
N ILE A 3 -8.51 -8.82 24.55
CA ILE A 3 -7.55 -9.26 23.53
C ILE A 3 -6.22 -8.59 23.89
N ASP A 4 -5.28 -9.42 24.33
CA ASP A 4 -3.90 -9.01 24.53
C ASP A 4 -3.16 -9.09 23.18
N ILE A 5 -2.57 -7.98 22.75
CA ILE A 5 -1.67 -7.95 21.59
C ILE A 5 -0.23 -7.83 22.09
N CYS A 6 0.40 -8.99 22.23
CA CYS A 6 1.82 -9.15 22.52
C CYS A 6 2.30 -8.33 23.73
N GLU A 7 1.50 -8.30 24.80
CA GLU A 7 1.77 -7.64 26.08
C GLU A 7 1.96 -6.11 25.98
N LYS A 8 1.69 -5.52 24.82
CA LYS A 8 1.87 -4.09 24.56
C LYS A 8 0.56 -3.31 24.66
N ARG A 9 -0.56 -3.96 24.35
CA ARG A 9 -1.88 -3.34 24.30
C ARG A 9 -2.96 -4.36 24.63
N VAL A 10 -3.81 -4.02 25.58
CA VAL A 10 -5.00 -4.79 25.92
C VAL A 10 -6.22 -4.05 25.38
N TYR A 11 -7.03 -4.74 24.57
CA TYR A 11 -8.30 -4.20 24.08
C TYR A 11 -9.45 -4.94 24.73
N THR A 12 -10.39 -4.19 25.30
CA THR A 12 -11.66 -4.76 25.76
C THR A 12 -12.66 -4.74 24.62
N VAL A 13 -13.07 -5.92 24.17
CA VAL A 13 -13.99 -6.11 23.05
C VAL A 13 -15.25 -6.82 23.54
N SER A 14 -16.42 -6.32 23.15
CA SER A 14 -17.67 -7.06 23.36
C SER A 14 -17.67 -8.31 22.48
N GLN A 15 -17.66 -9.48 23.12
CA GLN A 15 -17.68 -10.77 22.42
C GLN A 15 -18.96 -10.93 21.61
N GLN A 16 -20.10 -10.44 22.12
CA GLN A 16 -21.37 -10.46 21.40
C GLN A 16 -21.32 -9.60 20.12
N GLN A 17 -20.71 -8.41 20.17
CA GLN A 17 -20.56 -7.56 18.98
C GLN A 17 -19.63 -8.18 17.93
N TYR A 18 -18.55 -8.84 18.37
CA TYR A 18 -17.61 -9.52 17.49
C TYR A 18 -18.24 -10.75 16.81
N LEU A 19 -18.98 -11.57 17.56
CA LEU A 19 -19.64 -12.77 17.02
C LEU A 19 -20.90 -12.46 16.20
N GLY A 20 -21.56 -11.32 16.44
CA GLY A 20 -22.74 -10.89 15.68
C GLY A 20 -22.42 -10.21 14.34
N ASN A 21 -21.14 -10.01 14.05
CA ASN A 21 -20.63 -9.41 12.83
C ASN A 21 -20.37 -10.51 11.77
N LEU A 22 -20.92 -10.35 10.56
CA LEU A 22 -20.83 -11.32 9.45
C LEU A 22 -19.38 -11.71 9.05
N ASN A 23 -18.44 -10.79 9.24
CA ASN A 23 -17.04 -10.95 8.86
C ASN A 23 -16.12 -11.20 10.07
N PHE A 24 -16.68 -11.30 11.28
CA PHE A 24 -15.91 -11.38 12.53
C PHE A 24 -14.84 -10.28 12.65
N GLU A 25 -15.17 -9.06 12.22
CA GLU A 25 -14.25 -7.92 12.26
C GLU A 25 -14.26 -7.22 13.63
N PHE A 26 -13.07 -6.78 14.04
CA PHE A 26 -12.88 -5.90 15.19
C PHE A 26 -12.54 -4.48 14.72
N SER A 27 -13.30 -3.49 15.19
CA SER A 27 -13.02 -2.07 14.94
C SER A 27 -12.75 -1.36 16.26
N HIS A 28 -11.58 -0.73 16.40
CA HIS A 28 -11.25 0.10 17.53
C HIS A 28 -11.29 1.59 17.12
N CYS A 29 -12.21 2.36 17.70
CA CYS A 29 -12.27 3.82 17.54
C CYS A 29 -12.01 4.49 18.88
N CYS A 30 -10.97 5.31 18.95
CA CYS A 30 -10.55 5.97 20.19
C CYS A 30 -11.48 7.11 20.64
N SER A 31 -12.42 7.57 19.79
CA SER A 31 -13.37 8.62 20.14
C SER A 31 -14.69 8.51 19.37
N SER A 32 -15.78 8.98 19.98
CA SER A 32 -17.09 9.10 19.33
C SER A 32 -17.05 9.97 18.07
N ASN A 33 -16.23 11.03 18.09
CA ASN A 33 -16.04 11.91 16.94
C ASN A 33 -15.37 11.19 15.75
N SER A 34 -14.36 10.35 16.01
CA SER A 34 -13.73 9.55 14.94
C SER A 34 -14.71 8.56 14.29
N LEU A 35 -15.59 7.97 15.08
CA LEU A 35 -16.63 7.06 14.58
C LEU A 35 -17.66 7.80 13.73
N PHE A 36 -18.10 8.97 14.19
CA PHE A 36 -18.99 9.86 13.44
C PHE A 36 -18.40 10.25 12.09
N LEU A 37 -17.15 10.72 12.07
CA LEU A 37 -16.44 11.08 10.83
C LEU A 37 -16.27 9.89 9.90
N LYS A 38 -15.89 8.72 10.42
CA LYS A 38 -15.75 7.49 9.62
C LYS A 38 -17.08 7.16 8.93
N LYS A 39 -18.17 7.11 9.69
CA LYS A 39 -19.50 6.81 9.17
C LYS A 39 -19.93 7.80 8.09
N HIS A 40 -19.72 9.09 8.32
CA HIS A 40 -20.02 10.11 7.32
C HIS A 40 -19.20 9.96 6.04
N ILE A 41 -17.91 9.64 6.14
CA ILE A 41 -17.07 9.36 4.95
C ILE A 41 -17.61 8.14 4.20
N GLU A 42 -17.92 7.04 4.91
CA GLU A 42 -18.44 5.81 4.30
C GLU A 42 -19.80 6.01 3.61
N GLU A 43 -20.69 6.83 4.18
CA GLU A 43 -22.02 7.11 3.62
C GLU A 43 -21.99 8.13 2.48
N SER A 44 -21.02 9.05 2.47
CA SER A 44 -20.91 10.13 1.48
C SER A 44 -19.93 9.87 0.34
N SER A 45 -19.22 8.73 0.35
CA SER A 45 -18.20 8.42 -0.66
C SER A 45 -18.32 7.00 -1.22
N LYS A 46 -17.77 6.80 -2.42
CA LYS A 46 -17.60 5.47 -3.01
C LYS A 46 -16.28 4.85 -2.54
N LYS A 47 -16.24 3.53 -2.41
CA LYS A 47 -14.97 2.84 -2.17
C LYS A 47 -14.11 2.92 -3.42
N LEU A 48 -12.78 3.04 -3.24
CA LEU A 48 -11.84 3.02 -4.35
C LEU A 48 -11.96 1.74 -5.19
N SER A 49 -12.24 0.60 -4.54
CA SER A 49 -12.49 -0.68 -5.22
C SER A 49 -13.60 -0.64 -6.26
N ASP A 50 -14.56 0.28 -6.10
CA ASP A 50 -15.75 0.36 -6.95
C ASP A 50 -15.47 1.16 -8.24
N ILE A 51 -14.37 1.93 -8.25
CA ILE A 51 -14.03 2.84 -9.36
C ILE A 51 -12.65 2.55 -9.97
N CYS A 52 -11.78 1.81 -9.28
CA CYS A 52 -10.46 1.45 -9.79
C CYS A 52 -10.06 0.03 -9.40
N SER A 53 -9.31 -0.62 -10.29
CA SER A 53 -8.54 -1.81 -9.93
C SER A 53 -7.22 -1.37 -9.30
N THR A 54 -6.77 -2.12 -8.30
CA THR A 54 -5.52 -1.85 -7.61
C THR A 54 -4.56 -3.03 -7.75
N PHE A 55 -3.28 -2.76 -7.57
CA PHE A 55 -2.27 -3.80 -7.42
C PHE A 55 -1.16 -3.39 -6.47
N THR A 56 -0.48 -4.40 -5.94
CA THR A 56 0.73 -4.20 -5.15
C THR A 56 1.94 -4.29 -6.06
N GLY A 57 2.98 -3.51 -5.78
CA GLY A 57 4.26 -3.64 -6.46
C GLY A 57 4.92 -5.02 -6.30
N PHE A 58 6.06 -5.21 -6.94
CA PHE A 58 6.81 -6.45 -6.78
C PHE A 58 7.45 -6.53 -5.39
N ILE A 59 7.63 -7.76 -4.88
CA ILE A 59 8.39 -8.02 -3.66
C ILE A 59 9.75 -8.57 -4.08
N GLY A 60 10.80 -7.78 -3.87
CA GLY A 60 12.18 -8.13 -4.21
C GLY A 60 13.11 -8.17 -3.00
N CYS A 61 14.39 -8.46 -3.23
CA CYS A 61 15.42 -8.31 -2.22
C CYS A 61 15.82 -6.83 -2.10
N SER A 62 15.52 -6.19 -0.97
CA SER A 62 15.83 -4.76 -0.75
C SER A 62 17.32 -4.43 -0.92
N ALA A 63 18.21 -5.35 -0.54
CA ALA A 63 19.65 -5.19 -0.71
C ALA A 63 20.11 -5.13 -2.18
N LYS A 64 19.27 -5.57 -3.13
CA LYS A 64 19.54 -5.50 -4.58
C LYS A 64 18.96 -4.24 -5.23
N ILE A 65 18.25 -3.39 -4.49
CA ILE A 65 17.79 -2.09 -4.97
C ILE A 65 18.93 -1.09 -4.80
N THR A 66 19.28 -0.42 -5.89
CA THR A 66 20.47 0.45 -5.96
C THR A 66 20.08 1.88 -6.33
N LEU A 67 20.78 2.87 -5.76
CA LEU A 67 20.58 4.29 -6.06
C LEU A 67 21.06 4.65 -7.47
N ASN A 68 22.21 4.12 -7.86
CA ASN A 68 22.80 4.30 -9.18
C ASN A 68 22.67 3.01 -9.98
N ARG A 69 22.48 3.16 -11.30
CA ARG A 69 22.39 2.03 -12.22
C ARG A 69 23.74 1.30 -12.29
N ALA A 70 23.77 0.06 -11.82
CA ALA A 70 24.95 -0.81 -11.86
C ALA A 70 25.09 -1.57 -13.19
N SER A 71 24.00 -1.76 -13.94
CA SER A 71 24.05 -2.41 -15.26
C SER A 71 22.91 -1.99 -16.19
N CYS A 72 23.05 -2.28 -17.48
CA CYS A 72 22.01 -2.04 -18.48
C CYS A 72 20.76 -2.91 -18.29
N ARG A 73 20.87 -4.02 -17.54
CA ARG A 73 19.74 -4.94 -17.27
C ARG A 73 18.79 -4.41 -16.20
N GLN A 74 19.27 -3.51 -15.34
CA GLN A 74 18.42 -2.95 -14.30
C GLN A 74 17.35 -2.02 -14.89
N ILE A 75 16.16 -2.09 -14.31
CA ILE A 75 15.03 -1.22 -14.63
C ILE A 75 14.89 -0.12 -13.56
N GLU A 76 14.28 1.00 -13.95
CA GLU A 76 13.90 2.05 -13.01
C GLU A 76 12.76 1.56 -12.13
N VAL A 77 12.91 1.69 -10.81
CA VAL A 77 11.88 1.34 -9.84
C VAL A 77 11.63 2.49 -8.87
N LEU A 78 10.38 2.61 -8.42
CA LEU A 78 9.99 3.55 -7.37
C LEU A 78 9.73 2.81 -6.06
N LYS A 79 10.23 3.43 -4.98
CA LYS A 79 9.93 3.11 -3.59
C LYS A 79 8.98 4.15 -3.00
N GLY A 80 8.43 3.84 -1.82
CA GLY A 80 7.58 4.75 -1.04
C GLY A 80 8.21 6.11 -0.77
N GLU A 81 9.54 6.19 -0.68
CA GLU A 81 10.26 7.45 -0.49
C GLU A 81 10.32 8.35 -1.74
N ASN A 82 10.11 7.78 -2.93
CA ASN A 82 10.05 8.56 -4.17
C ASN A 82 8.69 9.26 -4.35
N VAL A 83 7.66 8.87 -3.59
CA VAL A 83 6.30 9.40 -3.75
C VAL A 83 6.02 10.46 -2.69
N GLY A 84 6.00 11.71 -3.14
CA GLY A 84 5.56 12.87 -2.38
C GLY A 84 4.09 13.22 -2.66
N LYS A 85 3.59 14.27 -2.00
CA LYS A 85 2.23 14.77 -2.27
C LYS A 85 2.15 15.26 -3.71
N PHE A 86 1.40 14.53 -4.53
CA PHE A 86 1.15 14.80 -5.94
C PHE A 86 2.39 14.86 -6.83
N LYS A 87 3.53 14.32 -6.38
CA LYS A 87 4.78 14.32 -7.14
C LYS A 87 5.60 13.05 -6.95
N ILE A 88 6.33 12.70 -8.01
CA ILE A 88 7.32 11.63 -8.01
C ILE A 88 8.70 12.27 -8.09
N SER A 89 9.66 11.79 -7.30
CA SER A 89 11.01 12.37 -7.27
C SER A 89 12.08 11.28 -7.13
N GLY A 90 13.08 11.35 -8.02
CA GLY A 90 14.12 10.33 -8.13
C GLY A 90 13.57 8.96 -8.51
N ASN A 91 14.46 7.98 -8.48
CA ASN A 91 14.18 6.58 -8.74
C ASN A 91 15.31 5.74 -8.14
N PHE A 92 15.08 4.44 -8.13
CA PHE A 92 16.11 3.43 -7.89
C PHE A 92 16.24 2.54 -9.10
N TYR A 93 17.17 1.60 -9.03
CA TYR A 93 17.42 0.60 -10.04
C TYR A 93 17.37 -0.81 -9.45
N TYR A 94 16.74 -1.72 -10.17
CA TYR A 94 16.56 -3.12 -9.77
C TYR A 94 16.70 -4.07 -10.95
N ASP A 95 17.32 -5.23 -10.71
CA ASP A 95 17.39 -6.28 -11.72
C ASP A 95 16.16 -7.21 -11.60
N PHE A 96 15.17 -6.98 -12.47
CA PHE A 96 13.87 -7.65 -12.44
C PHE A 96 13.93 -9.02 -13.12
N ILE A 97 14.62 -9.95 -12.47
CA ILE A 97 14.74 -11.35 -12.90
C ILE A 97 14.02 -12.28 -11.91
N PRO A 98 13.52 -13.45 -12.33
CA PRO A 98 12.75 -14.36 -11.48
C PRO A 98 13.41 -14.68 -10.13
N GLU A 99 14.74 -14.84 -10.12
CA GLU A 99 15.56 -15.16 -8.94
C GLU A 99 15.56 -14.04 -7.91
N ASN A 100 15.33 -12.80 -8.36
CA ASN A 100 15.29 -11.62 -7.52
C ASN A 100 13.87 -11.32 -7.02
N ILE A 101 12.82 -11.94 -7.58
CA ILE A 101 11.42 -11.66 -7.21
C ILE A 101 10.90 -12.71 -6.23
N LYS A 102 10.67 -12.28 -4.98
CA LYS A 102 10.16 -13.10 -3.88
C LYS A 102 8.64 -13.21 -3.87
N GLY A 103 7.91 -12.29 -4.50
CA GLY A 103 6.45 -12.28 -4.51
C GLY A 103 5.85 -11.00 -5.09
N GLY A 104 4.58 -10.74 -4.81
CA GLY A 104 3.85 -9.57 -5.32
C GLY A 104 3.53 -9.68 -6.81
N THR A 105 3.33 -8.54 -7.48
CA THR A 105 3.07 -8.54 -8.93
C THR A 105 4.35 -8.87 -9.69
N LYS A 106 4.33 -9.96 -10.47
CA LYS A 106 5.37 -10.29 -11.46
C LYS A 106 5.00 -9.86 -12.88
N ASP A 107 3.73 -9.50 -13.09
CA ASP A 107 3.23 -9.03 -14.38
C ASP A 107 3.77 -7.65 -14.71
N MET A 108 4.75 -7.62 -15.61
CA MET A 108 5.39 -6.39 -16.08
C MET A 108 4.40 -5.47 -16.81
N LYS A 109 3.39 -5.99 -17.50
CA LYS A 109 2.38 -5.14 -18.16
C LYS A 109 1.54 -4.38 -17.14
N LYS A 110 1.22 -5.02 -16.01
CA LYS A 110 0.50 -4.39 -14.90
C LYS A 110 1.37 -3.32 -14.21
N LEU A 111 2.62 -3.68 -13.89
CA LEU A 111 3.56 -2.75 -13.24
C LEU A 111 3.88 -1.53 -14.12
N ALA A 112 4.13 -1.75 -15.42
CA ALA A 112 4.51 -0.72 -16.38
C ALA A 112 3.32 0.08 -16.95
N ARG A 113 2.11 -0.11 -16.40
CA ARG A 113 0.93 0.62 -16.87
C ARG A 113 1.14 2.12 -16.67
N LYS A 114 0.99 2.87 -17.76
CA LYS A 114 1.05 4.33 -17.80
C LYS A 114 -0.23 4.95 -17.25
N ASN A 115 -0.15 6.21 -16.84
CA ASN A 115 -1.28 6.99 -16.32
C ASN A 115 -1.98 6.29 -15.15
N LYS A 116 -1.20 5.80 -14.18
CA LYS A 116 -1.70 5.16 -12.96
C LYS A 116 -1.49 6.05 -11.75
N ILE A 117 -2.36 5.91 -10.74
CA ILE A 117 -2.17 6.58 -9.46
C ILE A 117 -1.32 5.66 -8.60
N ILE A 118 -0.20 6.16 -8.08
CA ILE A 118 0.61 5.42 -7.12
C ILE A 118 0.35 5.96 -5.71
N ILE A 119 0.11 5.05 -4.77
CA ILE A 119 -0.23 5.39 -3.38
C ILE A 119 0.78 4.73 -2.44
N ARG A 120 1.36 5.52 -1.55
CA ARG A 120 2.28 5.03 -0.53
C ARG A 120 1.53 4.28 0.57
N LYS A 121 2.00 3.07 0.90
CA LYS A 121 1.39 2.21 1.92
C LYS A 121 1.77 2.56 3.35
N THR A 122 2.94 3.18 3.52
CA THR A 122 3.55 3.38 4.84
C THR A 122 3.42 4.83 5.29
N GLY A 123 3.25 5.02 6.60
CA GLY A 123 3.13 6.33 7.22
C GLY A 123 1.70 6.66 7.65
N LYS A 124 1.55 7.80 8.33
CA LYS A 124 0.27 8.24 8.91
C LYS A 124 -0.67 8.96 7.95
N ASN A 125 -0.18 9.32 6.77
CA ASN A 125 -0.92 10.10 5.78
C ASN A 125 -1.02 9.30 4.48
N LEU A 126 -2.18 9.36 3.83
CA LEU A 126 -2.31 8.91 2.44
C LEU A 126 -1.56 9.90 1.54
N ILE A 127 -0.51 9.40 0.88
CA ILE A 127 0.31 10.18 -0.05
C ILE A 127 0.24 9.47 -1.40
N ALA A 128 -0.14 10.21 -2.43
CA ALA A 128 -0.31 9.69 -3.78
C ALA A 128 0.23 10.67 -4.82
N ALA A 129 0.60 10.12 -5.98
CA ALA A 129 1.00 10.89 -7.15
C ALA A 129 0.48 10.21 -8.44
N LEU A 130 0.32 10.99 -9.50
CA LEU A 130 0.07 10.45 -10.83
C LEU A 130 1.40 10.01 -11.45
N ASP A 131 1.46 8.77 -11.91
CA ASP A 131 2.55 8.25 -12.73
C ASP A 131 2.13 8.20 -14.21
N PRO A 132 2.53 9.19 -15.02
CA PRO A 132 2.25 9.19 -16.45
C PRO A 132 3.20 8.27 -17.23
N ARG A 133 4.35 7.89 -16.66
CA ARG A 133 5.42 7.19 -17.38
C ARG A 133 5.30 5.67 -17.32
N GLY A 134 4.65 5.14 -16.29
CA GLY A 134 4.55 3.70 -16.09
C GLY A 134 5.78 3.14 -15.37
N TYR A 135 6.28 3.85 -14.35
CA TYR A 135 7.34 3.34 -13.48
C TYR A 135 6.95 2.03 -12.83
N ILE A 136 7.94 1.14 -12.69
CA ILE A 136 7.78 -0.10 -11.94
C ILE A 136 7.82 0.24 -10.45
N ILE A 137 6.90 -0.32 -9.68
CA ILE A 137 6.77 -0.03 -8.25
C ILE A 137 7.09 -1.28 -7.42
N GLU A 138 7.75 -1.09 -6.28
CA GLU A 138 7.92 -2.15 -5.28
C GLU A 138 6.81 -2.16 -4.22
N GLN A 139 6.80 -3.19 -3.38
CA GLN A 139 5.76 -3.52 -2.40
C GLN A 139 5.28 -2.38 -1.47
N SER A 140 6.09 -1.34 -1.23
CA SER A 140 5.70 -0.19 -0.40
C SER A 140 4.72 0.78 -1.09
N LEU A 141 4.36 0.50 -2.34
CA LEU A 141 3.41 1.26 -3.15
C LEU A 141 2.25 0.37 -3.63
N TYR A 142 1.05 0.97 -3.68
CA TYR A 142 -0.06 0.51 -4.52
C TYR A 142 -0.01 1.26 -5.86
N GLY A 143 -0.50 0.60 -6.91
CA GLY A 143 -0.74 1.19 -8.23
C GLY A 143 -2.11 0.81 -8.77
#